data_AF-A0A843JDH1-F1
#
_entry.id   AF-A0A843JDH1-F1
#
_cell.length_a   1.000
_cell.length_b   1.000
_cell.length_c   1.000
_cell.angle_alpha   90.00
_cell.angle_beta   90.00
_cell.angle_gamma   90.00
#
_symmetry.space_group_name_H-M   'P 1'
#
loop_
_entity.id
_entity.type
_entity.pdbx_description
1 polymer ?
#
loop_
_entity_poly.entity_id
_entity_poly.type
_entity_poly.pdbx_seq_one_letter_code
_entity_poly.pdbx_strand_id
1 'polypeptide(L)'
;AVKGLTGIQKVDFAVKNLMDTLEGSFALLILIRGFNGLIAIKRFSPLVLGIGDGELFASSDMTPILEHTQKILFLEDNDYAYLMPDGISLFGYPSAKSVEREVKTVDWDVESAKKGGYEYFMEKEIFEQPAVFVNSFRQKIYDGAVSVLKKASSITVVACGSSYHAGLIFRYLMEKYCRIPVRVEIASEFLNFTTAKGTAVIAVTQSGETADTLAALRHAKANGCPVFAVTNVLGSSVTRIADYVLYTRAGPEISVAATKSFIAQCAVLLRIVSLIGKGIFEKELFEIYPVLEETLLIDPADASAVCKDAENIFYVGRGVYYPISLEGALKMKEITYIHAEGCAAGELKHGPFSLLTPKTPVVAVCTKDDAYPVMISNIKEMKARGAPVIAIGSGGDADLKEIADIFIPLPRSKNICEVISATIILQMIAYNTAVLLGRDVDKPRNLAKSVTVI
;
A
#
# COMPACT_ATOMS: atom_id res chain seq x y z
N ALA A 1 -28.73 37.19 14.21
CA ALA A 1 -29.64 36.18 14.81
C ALA A 1 -30.89 36.09 13.96
N VAL A 2 -31.13 34.96 13.30
CA VAL A 2 -32.36 34.73 12.53
C VAL A 2 -33.53 34.61 13.52
N LYS A 3 -34.47 35.56 13.48
CA LYS A 3 -35.65 35.56 14.36
C LYS A 3 -36.60 34.43 13.93
N GLY A 4 -37.12 33.66 14.90
CA GLY A 4 -38.19 32.67 14.68
C GLY A 4 -37.77 31.19 14.59
N LEU A 5 -36.47 30.86 14.62
CA LEU A 5 -36.00 29.47 14.58
C LEU A 5 -35.79 28.88 15.99
N THR A 6 -36.16 27.60 16.18
CA THR A 6 -35.81 26.80 17.36
C THR A 6 -34.30 26.54 17.44
N GLY A 7 -33.82 25.96 18.55
CA GLY A 7 -32.39 25.67 18.76
C GLY A 7 -31.77 24.84 17.62
N ILE A 8 -32.42 23.74 17.22
CA ILE A 8 -31.91 22.86 16.15
C ILE A 8 -32.04 23.47 14.76
N GLN A 9 -33.09 24.26 14.51
CA GLN A 9 -33.26 24.97 13.24
C GLN A 9 -32.19 26.04 13.02
N LYS A 10 -31.73 26.69 14.09
CA LYS A 10 -30.60 27.63 14.01
C LYS A 10 -29.29 26.92 13.68
N VAL A 11 -29.06 25.75 14.27
CA VAL A 11 -27.89 24.93 13.98
C VAL A 11 -27.92 24.48 12.53
N ASP A 12 -29.05 23.96 12.05
CA ASP A 12 -29.21 23.51 10.67
C ASP A 12 -28.99 24.62 9.64
N PHE A 13 -29.53 25.81 9.91
CA PHE A 13 -29.27 27.00 9.10
C PHE A 13 -27.77 27.37 9.09
N ALA A 14 -27.07 27.27 10.23
CA ALA A 14 -25.65 27.55 10.29
C ALA A 14 -24.81 26.52 9.52
N VAL A 15 -25.14 25.23 9.62
CA VAL A 15 -24.49 24.14 8.87
C VAL A 15 -24.65 24.34 7.37
N LYS A 16 -25.85 24.70 6.91
CA LYS A 16 -26.12 24.97 5.48
C LYS A 16 -25.30 26.14 4.97
N ASN A 17 -25.31 27.27 5.66
CA ASN A 17 -24.48 28.42 5.26
C ASN A 17 -22.99 28.06 5.25
N LEU A 18 -22.52 27.25 6.21
CA LEU A 18 -21.14 26.78 6.22
C LEU A 18 -20.85 25.94 4.97
N MET A 19 -21.74 25.01 4.62
CA MET A 19 -21.61 24.17 3.43
C MET A 19 -21.69 24.93 2.10
N ASP A 20 -22.43 26.04 2.06
CA ASP A 20 -22.51 26.98 0.94
C ASP A 20 -21.24 27.84 0.81
N THR A 21 -20.57 28.13 1.94
CA THR A 21 -19.43 29.06 1.99
C THR A 21 -18.09 28.35 1.80
N LEU A 22 -17.94 27.13 2.32
CA LEU A 22 -16.68 26.41 2.26
C LEU A 22 -16.47 25.75 0.89
N GLU A 23 -15.34 26.05 0.27
CA GLU A 23 -14.87 25.39 -0.94
C GLU A 23 -13.75 24.40 -0.62
N GLY A 24 -13.62 23.34 -1.44
CA GLY A 24 -12.57 22.35 -1.31
C GLY A 24 -12.96 21.06 -0.58
N SER A 25 -11.95 20.33 -0.10
CA SER A 25 -12.08 19.05 0.60
C SER A 25 -11.95 19.26 2.11
N PHE A 26 -12.92 18.76 2.87
CA PHE A 26 -12.91 18.85 4.33
C PHE A 26 -13.75 17.76 5.01
N ALA A 27 -13.35 17.41 6.23
CA ALA A 27 -14.13 16.63 7.18
C ALA A 27 -14.18 17.42 8.48
N LEU A 28 -15.38 17.77 8.95
CA LEU A 28 -15.56 18.65 10.11
C LEU A 28 -16.35 17.95 11.21
N LEU A 29 -15.85 18.10 12.43
CA LEU A 29 -16.54 17.74 13.67
C LEU A 29 -16.76 19.03 14.47
N ILE A 30 -18.02 19.41 14.69
CA ILE A 30 -18.38 20.72 15.26
C ILE A 30 -19.17 20.51 16.55
N LEU A 31 -18.67 21.10 17.63
CA LEU A 31 -19.35 21.21 18.92
C LEU A 31 -19.82 22.64 19.13
N ILE A 32 -21.08 22.81 19.55
CA ILE A 32 -21.66 24.12 19.81
C ILE A 32 -22.06 24.18 21.29
N ARG A 33 -21.59 25.21 22.00
CA ARG A 33 -21.95 25.42 23.41
C ARG A 33 -23.47 25.52 23.55
N GLY A 34 -24.06 24.64 24.35
CA GLY A 34 -25.52 24.57 24.56
C GLY A 34 -26.28 23.72 23.54
N PHE A 35 -25.60 23.10 22.57
CA PHE A 35 -26.16 22.04 21.73
C PHE A 35 -25.67 20.69 22.26
N ASN A 36 -26.60 19.79 22.58
CA ASN A 36 -26.27 18.48 23.16
C ASN A 36 -26.05 17.42 22.08
N GLY A 37 -25.03 17.63 21.24
CA GLY A 37 -24.69 16.72 20.15
C GLY A 37 -23.45 17.18 19.38
N LEU A 38 -22.98 16.29 18.49
CA LEU A 38 -21.86 16.53 17.60
C LEU A 38 -22.36 16.63 16.16
N ILE A 39 -21.87 17.62 15.41
CA ILE A 39 -22.18 17.76 13.99
C ILE A 39 -20.99 17.21 13.20
N ALA A 40 -21.24 16.26 12.32
CA ALA A 40 -20.25 15.69 11.43
C ALA A 40 -20.57 16.11 10.00
N ILE A 41 -19.57 16.59 9.25
CA ILE A 41 -19.74 17.04 7.86
C ILE A 41 -18.63 16.42 7.02
N LYS A 42 -18.99 15.80 5.90
CA LYS A 42 -18.04 15.21 4.96
C LYS A 42 -18.14 15.85 3.58
N ARG A 43 -17.01 16.30 3.05
CA ARG A 43 -16.86 16.65 1.63
C ARG A 43 -15.48 16.22 1.15
N PHE A 44 -15.40 15.13 0.37
CA PHE A 44 -14.19 14.56 -0.24
C PHE A 44 -13.10 14.06 0.73
N SER A 45 -12.98 14.61 1.94
CA SER A 45 -12.10 14.08 2.98
C SER A 45 -12.75 12.89 3.71
N PRO A 46 -11.98 11.90 4.17
CA PRO A 46 -12.51 10.75 4.91
C PRO A 46 -13.19 11.16 6.23
N LEU A 47 -14.37 10.59 6.50
CA LEU A 47 -15.09 10.71 7.76
C LEU A 47 -16.02 9.52 7.91
N VAL A 48 -15.90 8.81 9.03
CA VAL A 48 -16.68 7.62 9.36
C VAL A 48 -17.27 7.77 10.76
N LEU A 49 -18.46 7.20 10.96
CA LEU A 49 -19.16 7.22 12.23
C LEU A 49 -19.17 5.81 12.84
N GLY A 50 -19.04 5.72 14.16
CA GLY A 50 -19.13 4.48 14.92
C GLY A 50 -20.38 4.46 15.79
N ILE A 51 -21.03 3.30 15.90
CA ILE A 51 -22.23 3.10 16.71
C ILE A 51 -21.95 2.08 17.80
N GLY A 52 -21.70 2.53 19.02
CA GLY A 52 -21.48 1.70 20.20
C GLY A 52 -22.76 1.38 20.95
N ASP A 53 -22.61 0.92 22.19
CA ASP A 53 -23.73 0.71 23.12
C ASP A 53 -24.01 1.99 23.92
N GLY A 54 -24.98 2.79 23.46
CA GLY A 54 -25.32 4.08 24.08
C GLY A 54 -24.32 5.21 23.80
N GLU A 55 -23.35 4.99 22.91
CA GLU A 55 -22.32 5.96 22.54
C GLU A 55 -22.12 6.02 21.02
N LEU A 56 -21.68 7.19 20.54
CA LEU A 56 -21.45 7.47 19.12
C LEU A 56 -20.06 8.04 18.92
N PHE A 57 -19.38 7.58 17.88
CA PHE A 57 -18.02 7.99 17.55
C PHE A 57 -17.97 8.63 16.15
N ALA A 58 -17.00 9.50 15.94
CA ALA A 58 -16.68 10.03 14.62
C ALA A 58 -15.17 10.22 14.48
N SER A 59 -14.62 9.79 13.35
CA SER A 59 -13.17 9.83 13.08
C SER A 59 -12.92 9.88 11.57
N SER A 60 -11.75 10.39 11.17
CA SER A 60 -11.31 10.33 9.77
C SER A 60 -10.96 8.91 9.31
N ASP A 61 -10.71 8.00 10.25
CA ASP A 61 -10.39 6.59 9.99
C ASP A 61 -11.15 5.67 10.97
N MET A 62 -11.41 4.43 10.58
CA MET A 62 -12.15 3.48 11.43
C MET A 62 -11.32 2.90 12.57
N THR A 63 -9.99 2.82 12.46
CA THR A 63 -9.12 2.15 13.44
C THR A 63 -9.30 2.68 14.87
N PRO A 64 -9.35 4.00 15.15
CA PRO A 64 -9.62 4.50 16.50
C PRO A 64 -11.02 4.15 17.03
N ILE A 65 -11.97 3.82 16.15
CA ILE A 65 -13.35 3.47 16.53
C ILE A 65 -13.45 1.99 16.89
N LEU A 66 -12.63 1.12 16.26
CA LEU A 66 -12.73 -0.33 16.40
C LEU A 66 -12.48 -0.82 17.84
N GLU A 67 -11.78 -0.05 18.67
CA GLU A 67 -11.62 -0.37 20.11
C GLU A 67 -12.94 -0.28 20.89
N HIS A 68 -13.92 0.45 20.36
CA HIS A 68 -15.21 0.70 21.01
C HIS A 68 -16.37 -0.01 20.30
N THR A 69 -16.35 -0.09 18.96
CA THR A 69 -17.42 -0.73 18.19
C THR A 69 -16.97 -1.19 16.82
N GLN A 70 -17.54 -2.32 16.37
CA GLN A 70 -17.39 -2.84 15.01
C GLN A 70 -18.46 -2.32 14.05
N LYS A 71 -19.47 -1.58 14.54
CA LYS A 71 -20.55 -1.04 13.71
C LYS A 71 -20.16 0.32 13.17
N ILE A 72 -19.83 0.38 11.88
CA ILE A 72 -19.34 1.56 11.18
C ILE A 72 -20.38 2.03 10.16
N LEU A 73 -20.64 3.34 10.14
CA LEU A 73 -21.46 4.01 9.15
C LEU A 73 -20.58 4.94 8.32
N PHE A 74 -20.52 4.70 7.01
CA PHE A 74 -19.73 5.48 6.07
C PHE A 74 -20.56 6.64 5.51
N LEU A 75 -20.07 7.86 5.69
CA LEU A 75 -20.66 9.06 5.08
C LEU A 75 -20.30 9.12 3.58
N GLU A 76 -21.23 9.60 2.76
CA GLU A 76 -21.00 9.98 1.37
C GLU A 76 -20.54 11.43 1.27
N ASP A 77 -20.00 11.80 0.09
CA ASP A 77 -19.59 13.17 -0.14
C ASP A 77 -20.81 14.11 -0.14
N ASN A 78 -20.70 15.19 0.64
CA ASN A 78 -21.76 16.16 0.95
C ASN A 78 -22.83 15.66 1.93
N ASP A 79 -22.58 14.56 2.63
CA ASP A 79 -23.37 14.23 3.82
C ASP A 79 -22.99 15.12 5.01
N TYR A 80 -24.00 15.45 5.80
CA TYR A 80 -23.82 15.93 7.17
C TYR A 80 -24.73 15.16 8.13
N ALA A 81 -24.26 14.96 9.35
CA ALA A 81 -24.93 14.18 10.37
C ALA A 81 -24.97 14.91 11.71
N TYR A 82 -26.08 14.76 12.42
CA TYR A 82 -26.20 15.13 13.82
C TYR A 82 -26.12 13.86 14.66
N LEU A 83 -25.06 13.76 15.46
CA LEU A 83 -24.86 12.69 16.43
C LEU A 83 -25.40 13.20 17.76
N MET A 84 -26.56 12.70 18.14
CA MET A 84 -27.29 13.04 19.35
C MET A 84 -27.28 11.83 20.30
N PRO A 85 -27.52 12.01 21.62
CA PRO A 85 -27.57 10.89 22.56
C PRO A 85 -28.60 9.81 22.22
N ASP A 86 -29.64 10.16 21.46
CA ASP A 86 -30.71 9.27 21.02
C ASP A 86 -30.49 8.67 19.62
N GLY A 87 -29.45 9.08 18.90
CA GLY A 87 -29.06 8.47 17.63
C GLY A 87 -28.41 9.42 16.62
N ILE A 88 -28.31 8.93 15.37
CA ILE A 88 -27.72 9.67 14.24
C ILE A 88 -28.83 10.08 13.28
N SER A 89 -28.90 11.38 12.95
CA SER A 89 -29.72 11.88 11.84
C SER A 89 -28.82 12.35 10.70
N LEU A 90 -28.99 11.80 9.50
CA LEU A 90 -28.17 12.08 8.33
C LEU A 90 -28.93 12.84 7.24
N PHE A 91 -28.25 13.77 6.60
CA PHE A 91 -28.81 14.60 5.55
C PHE A 91 -27.83 14.78 4.39
N GLY A 92 -28.36 14.78 3.17
CA GLY A 92 -27.57 15.02 1.95
C GLY A 92 -27.66 16.47 1.48
N TYR A 93 -26.52 17.13 1.27
CA TYR A 93 -26.44 18.48 0.71
C TYR A 93 -26.30 18.44 -0.84
N PRO A 94 -26.93 19.35 -1.63
CA PRO A 94 -27.68 20.54 -1.22
C PRO A 94 -29.17 20.29 -0.90
N SER A 95 -29.67 19.07 -1.14
CA SER A 95 -31.10 18.76 -1.02
C SER A 95 -31.67 18.99 0.38
N ALA A 96 -30.81 18.89 1.41
CA ALA A 96 -31.15 18.89 2.83
C ALA A 96 -32.22 17.87 3.22
N LYS A 97 -32.38 16.82 2.42
CA LYS A 97 -33.29 15.70 2.72
C LYS A 97 -32.58 14.69 3.60
N SER A 98 -33.36 14.02 4.45
CA SER A 98 -32.88 12.87 5.21
C SER A 98 -32.37 11.81 4.25
N VAL A 99 -31.23 11.22 4.57
CA VAL A 99 -30.64 10.11 3.81
C VAL A 99 -30.37 8.94 4.74
N GLU A 100 -30.43 7.73 4.21
CA GLU A 100 -30.05 6.52 4.95
C GLU A 100 -28.70 6.01 4.45
N ARG A 101 -27.89 5.50 5.38
CA ARG A 101 -26.60 4.86 5.11
C ARG A 101 -26.59 3.52 5.81
N GLU A 102 -26.08 2.51 5.11
CA GLU A 102 -25.95 1.17 5.66
C GLU A 102 -24.90 1.16 6.78
N VAL A 103 -25.29 0.62 7.93
CA VAL A 103 -24.36 0.30 9.01
C VAL A 103 -23.69 -1.03 8.67
N LYS A 104 -22.37 -1.00 8.56
CA LYS A 104 -21.56 -2.19 8.24
C LYS A 104 -20.85 -2.67 9.49
N THR A 105 -20.86 -3.97 9.71
CA THR A 105 -20.03 -4.60 10.74
C THR A 105 -18.65 -4.88 10.15
N VAL A 106 -17.61 -4.28 10.73
CA VAL A 106 -16.21 -4.52 10.34
C VAL A 106 -15.67 -5.70 11.14
N ASP A 107 -15.33 -6.77 10.44
CA ASP A 107 -14.76 -7.99 11.00
C ASP A 107 -13.22 -7.89 11.11
N TRP A 108 -12.74 -6.89 11.86
CA TRP A 108 -11.33 -6.74 12.21
C TRP A 108 -11.16 -7.02 13.70
N ASP A 109 -10.13 -7.80 14.03
CA ASP A 109 -9.75 -8.07 15.41
C ASP A 109 -9.07 -6.84 16.01
N VAL A 110 -9.57 -6.35 17.14
CA VAL A 110 -9.03 -5.19 17.85
C VAL A 110 -7.58 -5.42 18.29
N GLU A 111 -7.19 -6.66 18.60
CA GLU A 111 -5.80 -6.99 18.94
C GLU A 111 -4.84 -6.78 17.77
N SER A 112 -5.33 -6.88 16.52
CA SER A 112 -4.50 -6.63 15.33
C SER A 112 -4.06 -5.16 15.20
N ALA A 113 -4.74 -4.23 15.87
CA ALA A 113 -4.38 -2.82 15.91
C ALA A 113 -3.36 -2.47 17.02
N LYS A 114 -3.03 -3.42 17.91
CA LYS A 114 -2.06 -3.24 19.00
C LYS A 114 -0.68 -3.77 18.61
N LYS A 115 0.36 -3.40 19.37
CA LYS A 115 1.74 -3.88 19.14
C LYS A 115 1.96 -5.35 19.50
N GLY A 116 1.08 -6.00 20.27
CA GLY A 116 1.12 -7.46 20.49
C GLY A 116 2.44 -8.02 21.03
N GLY A 117 3.22 -7.22 21.78
CA GLY A 117 4.53 -7.61 22.34
C GLY A 117 5.76 -7.19 21.52
N TYR A 118 5.57 -6.66 20.30
CA TYR A 118 6.65 -6.08 19.49
C TYR A 118 7.01 -4.66 19.95
N GLU A 119 8.24 -4.23 19.68
CA GLU A 119 8.69 -2.89 20.06
C GLU A 119 8.09 -1.83 19.12
N TYR A 120 7.99 -2.13 17.83
CA TYR A 120 7.44 -1.26 16.79
C TYR A 120 6.25 -1.91 16.07
N PHE A 121 5.32 -1.08 15.59
CA PHE A 121 4.26 -1.56 14.70
C PHE A 121 4.84 -2.09 13.39
N MET A 122 5.86 -1.43 12.83
CA MET A 122 6.49 -1.89 11.59
C MET A 122 7.06 -3.31 11.73
N GLU A 123 7.69 -3.60 12.87
CA GLU A 123 8.20 -4.94 13.19
C GLU A 123 7.05 -5.96 13.21
N LYS A 124 6.04 -5.73 14.05
CA LYS A 124 4.83 -6.57 14.09
C LYS A 124 4.27 -6.83 12.70
N GLU A 125 4.11 -5.78 11.91
CA GLU A 125 3.51 -5.84 10.58
C GLU A 125 4.38 -6.59 9.57
N ILE A 126 5.71 -6.59 9.71
CA ILE A 126 6.61 -7.47 8.95
C ILE A 126 6.36 -8.94 9.32
N PHE A 127 6.26 -9.24 10.61
CA PHE A 127 6.03 -10.61 11.09
C PHE A 127 4.63 -11.15 10.78
N GLU A 128 3.64 -10.28 10.52
CA GLU A 128 2.28 -10.68 10.09
C GLU A 128 2.19 -11.07 8.61
N GLN A 129 3.22 -10.81 7.80
CA GLN A 129 3.17 -10.95 6.35
C GLN A 129 2.86 -12.37 5.82
N PRO A 130 3.33 -13.47 6.42
CA PRO A 130 2.98 -14.82 5.98
C PRO A 130 1.45 -15.06 5.97
N ALA A 131 0.79 -14.73 7.08
CA ALA A 131 -0.66 -14.86 7.21
C ALA A 131 -1.40 -13.88 6.29
N VAL A 132 -0.95 -12.62 6.24
CA VAL A 132 -1.53 -11.60 5.37
C VAL A 132 -1.46 -12.00 3.90
N PHE A 133 -0.33 -12.51 3.42
CA PHE A 133 -0.18 -12.94 2.03
C PHE A 133 -1.20 -14.03 1.69
N VAL A 134 -1.31 -15.07 2.52
CA VAL A 134 -2.23 -16.20 2.29
C VAL A 134 -3.68 -15.73 2.31
N ASN A 135 -4.06 -14.91 3.29
CA ASN A 135 -5.41 -14.36 3.41
C ASN A 135 -5.78 -13.48 2.20
N SER A 136 -4.83 -12.70 1.71
CA SER A 136 -4.99 -11.82 0.54
C SER A 136 -5.13 -12.62 -0.77
N PHE A 137 -4.25 -13.61 -0.97
CA PHE A 137 -4.22 -14.40 -2.20
C PHE A 137 -5.44 -15.32 -2.35
N ARG A 138 -5.90 -15.93 -1.24
CA ARG A 138 -7.03 -16.89 -1.25
C ARG A 138 -8.39 -16.25 -1.51
N GLN A 139 -8.45 -14.92 -1.60
CA GLN A 139 -9.72 -14.26 -1.86
C GLN A 139 -10.34 -14.68 -3.18
N LYS A 140 -11.66 -14.87 -3.12
CA LYS A 140 -12.46 -15.10 -4.32
C LYS A 140 -12.58 -13.77 -5.06
N ILE A 141 -12.04 -13.75 -6.27
CA ILE A 141 -12.26 -12.66 -7.21
C ILE A 141 -13.49 -13.04 -8.04
N TYR A 142 -14.43 -12.10 -8.19
CA TYR A 142 -15.64 -12.31 -8.99
C TYR A 142 -15.30 -12.66 -10.44
N ASP A 143 -15.90 -13.72 -11.00
CA ASP A 143 -15.58 -14.20 -12.35
C ASP A 143 -15.77 -13.13 -13.43
N GLY A 144 -16.75 -12.23 -13.26
CA GLY A 144 -16.94 -11.10 -14.18
C GLY A 144 -15.76 -10.12 -14.17
N ALA A 145 -15.15 -9.88 -13.01
CA ALA A 145 -13.97 -9.01 -12.88
C ALA A 145 -12.78 -9.61 -13.63
N VAL A 146 -12.54 -10.92 -13.47
CA VAL A 146 -11.50 -11.65 -14.20
C VAL A 146 -11.76 -11.64 -15.71
N SER A 147 -13.02 -11.84 -16.11
CA SER A 147 -13.44 -11.85 -17.52
C SER A 147 -13.18 -10.50 -18.20
N VAL A 148 -13.46 -9.39 -17.53
CA VAL A 148 -13.18 -8.04 -18.03
C VAL A 148 -11.67 -7.83 -18.22
N LEU A 149 -10.85 -8.14 -17.22
CA LEU A 149 -9.40 -8.00 -17.32
C LEU A 149 -8.81 -8.88 -18.41
N LYS A 150 -9.31 -10.10 -18.58
CA LYS A 150 -8.86 -11.04 -19.62
C LYS A 150 -9.22 -10.59 -21.04
N LYS A 151 -10.32 -9.85 -21.20
CA LYS A 151 -10.80 -9.35 -22.50
C LYS A 151 -10.25 -7.96 -22.86
N ALA A 152 -9.65 -7.26 -21.90
CA ALA A 152 -9.06 -5.95 -22.12
C ALA A 152 -7.91 -6.03 -23.15
N SER A 153 -7.78 -5.02 -24.00
CA SER A 153 -6.67 -4.92 -24.95
C SER A 153 -5.34 -4.61 -24.26
N SER A 154 -5.41 -3.92 -23.13
CA SER A 154 -4.30 -3.62 -22.23
C SER A 154 -4.83 -3.32 -20.83
N ILE A 155 -3.93 -3.30 -19.85
CA ILE A 155 -4.21 -2.86 -18.49
C ILE A 155 -3.33 -1.65 -18.17
N THR A 156 -3.89 -0.64 -17.51
CA THR A 156 -3.11 0.42 -16.89
C THR A 156 -3.29 0.37 -15.38
N VAL A 157 -2.18 0.31 -14.64
CA VAL A 157 -2.16 0.42 -13.19
C VAL A 157 -1.82 1.86 -12.81
N VAL A 158 -2.60 2.46 -11.92
CA VAL A 158 -2.35 3.80 -11.38
C VAL A 158 -2.20 3.72 -9.86
N ALA A 159 -1.10 4.26 -9.35
CA ALA A 159 -0.78 4.21 -7.91
C ALA A 159 0.32 5.22 -7.55
N CYS A 160 0.60 5.35 -6.26
CA CYS A 160 1.70 6.16 -5.71
C CYS A 160 2.58 5.33 -4.76
N GLY A 161 3.86 5.68 -4.63
CA GLY A 161 4.79 5.08 -3.64
C GLY A 161 4.89 3.55 -3.74
N SER A 162 4.88 2.85 -2.59
CA SER A 162 4.95 1.38 -2.56
C SER A 162 3.86 0.69 -3.41
N SER A 163 2.66 1.26 -3.49
CA SER A 163 1.60 0.70 -4.36
C SER A 163 1.93 0.78 -5.85
N TYR A 164 2.69 1.79 -6.27
CA TYR A 164 3.23 1.87 -7.63
C TYR A 164 4.26 0.76 -7.88
N HIS A 165 5.13 0.46 -6.92
CA HIS A 165 6.07 -0.66 -7.03
C HIS A 165 5.35 -2.02 -7.13
N ALA A 166 4.25 -2.22 -6.41
CA ALA A 166 3.42 -3.43 -6.55
C ALA A 166 2.83 -3.55 -7.97
N GLY A 167 2.40 -2.43 -8.55
CA GLY A 167 1.97 -2.36 -9.95
C GLY A 167 3.09 -2.74 -10.94
N LEU A 168 4.32 -2.31 -10.69
CA LEU A 168 5.47 -2.68 -11.53
C LEU A 168 5.76 -4.19 -11.49
N ILE A 169 5.66 -4.84 -10.33
CA ILE A 169 5.76 -6.30 -10.20
C ILE A 169 4.66 -6.97 -11.02
N PHE A 170 3.42 -6.50 -10.86
CA PHE A 170 2.28 -7.02 -11.60
C PHE A 170 2.48 -6.94 -13.12
N ARG A 171 3.06 -5.84 -13.64
CA ARG A 171 3.40 -5.73 -15.08
C ARG A 171 4.31 -6.87 -15.54
N TYR A 172 5.41 -7.14 -14.84
CA TYR A 172 6.33 -8.21 -15.22
C TYR A 172 5.63 -9.58 -15.25
N LEU A 173 4.82 -9.88 -14.25
CA LEU A 173 4.14 -11.16 -14.13
C LEU A 173 3.01 -11.31 -15.17
N MET A 174 2.16 -10.30 -15.30
CA MET A 174 1.03 -10.30 -16.22
C MET A 174 1.49 -10.41 -17.69
N GLU A 175 2.54 -9.68 -18.07
CA GLU A 175 3.08 -9.78 -19.43
C GLU A 175 3.80 -11.12 -19.67
N LYS A 176 4.59 -11.61 -18.70
CA LYS A 176 5.31 -12.88 -18.84
C LYS A 176 4.36 -14.06 -18.98
N TYR A 177 3.33 -14.13 -18.14
CA TYR A 177 2.49 -15.31 -18.01
C TYR A 177 1.15 -15.23 -18.74
N CYS A 178 0.57 -14.03 -18.87
CA CYS A 178 -0.76 -13.86 -19.48
C CYS A 178 -0.72 -13.16 -20.85
N ARG A 179 0.43 -12.59 -21.24
CA ARG A 179 0.62 -11.90 -22.54
C ARG A 179 -0.33 -10.71 -22.75
N ILE A 180 -0.77 -10.09 -21.66
CA ILE A 180 -1.59 -8.87 -21.69
C ILE A 180 -0.66 -7.68 -21.40
N PRO A 181 -0.56 -6.69 -22.30
CA PRO A 181 0.26 -5.50 -22.08
C PRO A 181 -0.17 -4.73 -20.84
N VAL A 182 0.78 -4.35 -19.99
CA VAL A 182 0.51 -3.59 -18.78
C VAL A 182 1.35 -2.32 -18.72
N ARG A 183 0.67 -1.19 -18.61
CA ARG A 183 1.27 0.11 -18.29
C ARG A 183 1.14 0.37 -16.80
N VAL A 184 2.15 0.99 -16.18
CA VAL A 184 2.10 1.37 -14.76
C VAL A 184 2.51 2.82 -14.66
N GLU A 185 1.60 3.64 -14.13
CA GLU A 185 1.76 5.08 -14.07
C GLU A 185 1.68 5.58 -12.64
N ILE A 186 2.51 6.58 -12.35
CA ILE A 186 2.36 7.38 -11.14
C ILE A 186 1.05 8.14 -11.29
N ALA A 187 0.16 8.03 -10.29
CA ALA A 187 -1.21 8.52 -10.44
C ALA A 187 -1.30 10.03 -10.75
N SER A 188 -0.38 10.84 -10.22
CA SER A 188 -0.31 12.29 -10.50
C SER A 188 0.00 12.57 -11.97
N GLU A 189 0.81 11.73 -12.62
CA GLU A 189 1.20 11.88 -14.03
C GLU A 189 0.19 11.27 -14.99
N PHE A 190 -0.66 10.35 -14.52
CA PHE A 190 -1.61 9.64 -15.37
C PHE A 190 -2.51 10.57 -16.19
N LEU A 191 -2.90 11.72 -15.61
CA LEU A 191 -3.75 12.72 -16.25
C LEU A 191 -3.11 13.38 -17.48
N ASN A 192 -1.79 13.30 -17.62
CA ASN A 192 -1.04 13.81 -18.77
C ASN A 192 -1.07 12.86 -19.97
N PHE A 193 -1.66 11.66 -19.83
CA PHE A 193 -1.62 10.64 -20.87
C PHE A 193 -3.01 10.26 -21.39
N THR A 194 -3.08 9.94 -22.68
CA THR A 194 -4.28 9.38 -23.28
C THR A 194 -4.42 7.90 -22.91
N THR A 195 -5.62 7.50 -22.48
CA THR A 195 -5.95 6.09 -22.25
C THR A 195 -6.47 5.45 -23.53
N ALA A 196 -5.85 4.36 -23.98
CA ALA A 196 -6.25 3.68 -25.21
C ALA A 196 -7.62 3.00 -25.05
N LYS A 197 -8.40 2.92 -26.15
CA LYS A 197 -9.69 2.21 -26.14
C LYS A 197 -9.50 0.73 -25.80
N GLY A 198 -10.41 0.19 -24.99
CA GLY A 198 -10.35 -1.21 -24.52
C GLY A 198 -9.40 -1.46 -23.36
N THR A 199 -8.77 -0.41 -22.81
CA THR A 199 -7.93 -0.49 -21.62
C THR A 199 -8.79 -0.65 -20.36
N ALA A 200 -8.44 -1.59 -19.49
CA ALA A 200 -8.93 -1.64 -18.11
C ALA A 200 -7.95 -0.89 -17.19
N VAL A 201 -8.47 -0.13 -16.22
CA VAL A 201 -7.63 0.64 -15.29
C VAL A 201 -7.77 0.08 -13.88
N ILE A 202 -6.63 -0.21 -13.23
CA ILE A 202 -6.57 -0.70 -11.85
C ILE A 202 -5.90 0.36 -10.97
N ALA A 203 -6.66 0.94 -10.04
CA ALA A 203 -6.10 1.74 -8.96
C ALA A 203 -5.60 0.82 -7.84
N VAL A 204 -4.35 1.00 -7.40
CA VAL A 204 -3.79 0.29 -6.24
C VAL A 204 -3.48 1.31 -5.15
N THR A 205 -4.12 1.17 -3.99
CA THR A 205 -3.98 2.12 -2.89
C THR A 205 -4.32 1.43 -1.57
N GLN A 206 -3.46 1.57 -0.55
CA GLN A 206 -3.74 0.97 0.76
C GLN A 206 -4.97 1.60 1.43
N SER A 207 -5.00 2.94 1.48
CA SER A 207 -6.04 3.69 2.19
C SER A 207 -7.33 3.83 1.40
N GLY A 208 -7.25 3.79 0.06
CA GLY A 208 -8.39 4.11 -0.80
C GLY A 208 -8.75 5.60 -0.81
N GLU A 209 -7.89 6.45 -0.24
CA GLU A 209 -8.11 7.89 -0.07
C GLU A 209 -6.98 8.75 -0.66
N THR A 210 -5.99 8.13 -1.31
CA THR A 210 -4.89 8.83 -1.98
C THR A 210 -5.44 9.74 -3.08
N ALA A 211 -5.25 11.06 -2.95
CA ALA A 211 -5.97 12.03 -3.78
C ALA A 211 -5.66 11.90 -5.28
N ASP A 212 -4.38 11.76 -5.66
CA ASP A 212 -3.96 11.55 -7.06
C ASP A 212 -4.55 10.25 -7.64
N THR A 213 -4.60 9.19 -6.83
CA THR A 213 -5.17 7.90 -7.27
C THR A 213 -6.68 8.01 -7.49
N LEU A 214 -7.38 8.74 -6.63
CA LEU A 214 -8.82 9.02 -6.82
C LEU A 214 -9.05 9.87 -8.08
N ALA A 215 -8.23 10.88 -8.33
CA ALA A 215 -8.31 11.71 -9.54
C ALA A 215 -8.09 10.87 -10.81
N ALA A 216 -7.04 10.05 -10.83
CA ALA A 216 -6.73 9.14 -11.93
C ALA A 216 -7.88 8.16 -12.21
N LEU A 217 -8.47 7.58 -11.17
CA LEU A 217 -9.57 6.62 -11.32
C LEU A 217 -10.85 7.29 -11.85
N ARG A 218 -11.19 8.49 -11.36
CA ARG A 218 -12.32 9.29 -11.89
C ARG A 218 -12.10 9.64 -13.36
N HIS A 219 -10.88 10.03 -13.72
CA HIS A 219 -10.52 10.34 -15.10
C HIS A 219 -10.68 9.11 -16.02
N ALA A 220 -10.18 7.95 -15.59
CA ALA A 220 -10.35 6.70 -16.34
C ALA A 220 -11.83 6.35 -16.54
N LYS A 221 -12.65 6.46 -15.48
CA LYS A 221 -14.09 6.20 -15.54
C LYS A 221 -14.82 7.16 -16.47
N ALA A 222 -14.49 8.45 -16.44
CA ALA A 222 -15.06 9.46 -17.33
C ALA A 222 -14.73 9.20 -18.81
N ASN A 223 -13.59 8.57 -19.09
CA ASN A 223 -13.19 8.13 -20.44
C ASN A 223 -13.77 6.76 -20.84
N GLY A 224 -14.66 6.18 -20.04
CA GLY A 224 -15.35 4.93 -20.35
C GLY A 224 -14.50 3.67 -20.16
N CYS A 225 -13.38 3.74 -19.43
CA CYS A 225 -12.60 2.56 -19.08
C CYS A 225 -13.27 1.79 -17.94
N PRO A 226 -13.31 0.44 -17.98
CA PRO A 226 -13.62 -0.35 -16.79
C PRO A 226 -12.60 -0.07 -15.70
N VAL A 227 -13.07 0.30 -14.50
CA VAL A 227 -12.21 0.71 -13.40
C VAL A 227 -12.25 -0.27 -12.22
N PHE A 228 -11.08 -0.65 -11.74
CA PHE A 228 -10.88 -1.58 -10.63
C PHE A 228 -10.16 -0.86 -9.49
N ALA A 229 -10.46 -1.26 -8.25
CA ALA A 229 -9.73 -0.83 -7.07
C ALA A 229 -9.16 -2.02 -6.30
N VAL A 230 -7.85 -2.03 -6.06
CA VAL A 230 -7.18 -2.89 -5.08
C VAL A 230 -6.90 -2.06 -3.84
N THR A 231 -7.63 -2.31 -2.75
CA THR A 231 -7.56 -1.49 -1.52
C THR A 231 -7.72 -2.29 -0.24
N ASN A 232 -7.22 -1.78 0.88
CA ASN A 232 -7.36 -2.43 2.17
C ASN A 232 -8.61 -1.96 2.95
N VAL A 233 -9.05 -0.73 2.70
CA VAL A 233 -10.06 -0.04 3.51
C VAL A 233 -11.45 -0.21 2.92
N LEU A 234 -12.32 -0.92 3.64
CA LEU A 234 -13.74 -1.06 3.32
C LEU A 234 -14.41 0.31 3.31
N GLY A 235 -15.23 0.59 2.30
CA GLY A 235 -16.00 1.84 2.25
C GLY A 235 -15.17 3.10 2.02
N SER A 236 -13.90 2.97 1.63
CA SER A 236 -13.08 4.11 1.20
C SER A 236 -13.58 4.70 -0.12
N SER A 237 -13.18 5.93 -0.43
CA SER A 237 -13.65 6.68 -1.60
C SER A 237 -13.38 5.96 -2.92
N VAL A 238 -12.25 5.26 -3.03
CA VAL A 238 -11.93 4.46 -4.22
C VAL A 238 -12.97 3.35 -4.48
N THR A 239 -13.53 2.76 -3.43
CA THR A 239 -14.52 1.67 -3.53
C THR A 239 -15.86 2.13 -4.08
N ARG A 240 -16.18 3.42 -3.91
CA ARG A 240 -17.38 4.04 -4.46
C ARG A 240 -17.23 4.40 -5.95
N ILE A 241 -16.00 4.63 -6.39
CA ILE A 241 -15.71 5.03 -7.79
C ILE A 241 -15.56 3.79 -8.68
N ALA A 242 -14.90 2.74 -8.19
CA ALA A 242 -14.59 1.55 -8.97
C ALA A 242 -15.84 0.73 -9.35
N ASP A 243 -15.78 0.07 -10.51
CA ASP A 243 -16.79 -0.90 -10.95
C ASP A 243 -16.57 -2.26 -10.28
N TYR A 244 -15.30 -2.57 -9.98
CA TYR A 244 -14.88 -3.79 -9.30
C TYR A 244 -13.91 -3.46 -8.16
N VAL A 245 -14.17 -4.01 -6.97
CA VAL A 245 -13.34 -3.79 -5.79
C VAL A 245 -12.73 -5.12 -5.33
N LEU A 246 -11.42 -5.11 -5.12
CA LEU A 246 -10.62 -6.23 -4.65
C LEU A 246 -9.96 -5.81 -3.34
N TYR A 247 -10.43 -6.38 -2.23
CA TYR A 247 -9.87 -6.05 -0.93
C TYR A 247 -8.56 -6.79 -0.70
N THR A 248 -7.56 -6.12 -0.14
CA THR A 248 -6.31 -6.79 0.26
C THR A 248 -6.51 -7.60 1.53
N ARG A 249 -7.33 -7.15 2.49
CA ARG A 249 -7.53 -7.80 3.80
C ARG A 249 -6.21 -8.01 4.56
N ALA A 250 -5.35 -7.00 4.54
CA ALA A 250 -4.11 -6.96 5.33
C ALA A 250 -4.36 -6.68 6.82
N GLY A 251 -5.60 -6.33 7.18
CA GLY A 251 -5.92 -5.75 8.49
C GLY A 251 -5.37 -4.33 8.63
N PRO A 252 -5.54 -3.69 9.80
CA PRO A 252 -5.04 -2.34 10.04
C PRO A 252 -3.52 -2.30 9.99
N GLU A 253 -2.96 -1.29 9.31
CA GLU A 253 -1.50 -1.06 9.21
C GLU A 253 -1.23 0.33 9.78
N ILE A 254 -0.53 0.37 10.91
CA ILE A 254 -0.30 1.54 11.76
C ILE A 254 1.03 2.21 11.44
N SER A 255 2.10 1.44 11.13
CA SER A 255 3.38 2.03 10.70
C SER A 255 3.16 2.89 9.47
N VAL A 256 3.77 4.08 9.41
CA VAL A 256 3.67 4.94 8.22
C VAL A 256 4.23 4.24 6.99
N ALA A 257 5.40 3.59 7.11
CA ALA A 257 6.01 2.85 6.02
C ALA A 257 5.19 1.58 5.71
N ALA A 258 4.72 1.45 4.47
CA ALA A 258 3.98 0.27 4.02
C ALA A 258 4.85 -1.00 4.10
N THR A 259 4.30 -2.08 4.67
CA THR A 259 4.95 -3.39 4.78
C THR A 259 3.98 -4.50 4.36
N LYS A 260 3.09 -4.93 5.26
CA LYS A 260 2.08 -5.97 4.98
C LYS A 260 1.07 -5.54 3.94
N SER A 261 0.75 -4.24 3.82
CA SER A 261 -0.13 -3.76 2.77
C SER A 261 0.48 -3.91 1.39
N PHE A 262 1.79 -3.70 1.24
CA PHE A 262 2.52 -3.95 -0.01
C PHE A 262 2.48 -5.44 -0.39
N ILE A 263 2.76 -6.33 0.57
CA ILE A 263 2.67 -7.78 0.36
C ILE A 263 1.25 -8.23 0.02
N ALA A 264 0.24 -7.67 0.67
CA ALA A 264 -1.16 -7.97 0.39
C ALA A 264 -1.58 -7.49 -1.01
N GLN A 265 -1.11 -6.32 -1.44
CA GLN A 265 -1.28 -5.83 -2.81
C GLN A 265 -0.63 -6.78 -3.83
N CYS A 266 0.61 -7.20 -3.58
CA CYS A 266 1.30 -8.18 -4.42
C CYS A 266 0.53 -9.50 -4.48
N ALA A 267 -0.02 -9.99 -3.36
CA ALA A 267 -0.82 -11.20 -3.29
C ALA A 267 -2.11 -11.12 -4.12
N VAL A 268 -2.88 -10.02 -4.00
CA VAL A 268 -4.10 -9.81 -4.80
C VAL A 268 -3.78 -9.70 -6.29
N LEU A 269 -2.74 -8.94 -6.65
CA LEU A 269 -2.32 -8.80 -8.04
C LEU A 269 -1.81 -10.13 -8.61
N LEU A 270 -1.05 -10.90 -7.83
CA LEU A 270 -0.63 -12.25 -8.22
C LEU A 270 -1.82 -13.20 -8.39
N ARG A 271 -2.85 -13.08 -7.56
CA ARG A 271 -4.08 -13.86 -7.70
C ARG A 271 -4.79 -13.58 -9.02
N ILE A 272 -4.83 -12.31 -9.46
CA ILE A 272 -5.34 -11.93 -10.79
C ILE A 272 -4.54 -12.65 -11.88
N VAL A 273 -3.20 -12.58 -11.82
CA VAL A 273 -2.32 -13.26 -12.79
C VAL A 273 -2.55 -14.78 -12.76
N SER A 274 -2.68 -15.39 -11.58
CA SER A 274 -2.95 -16.83 -11.43
C SER A 274 -4.26 -17.21 -12.12
N LEU A 275 -5.35 -16.49 -11.84
CA LEU A 275 -6.67 -16.79 -12.40
C LEU A 275 -6.72 -16.65 -13.92
N ILE A 276 -6.13 -15.58 -14.46
CA ILE A 276 -6.07 -15.37 -15.92
C ILE A 276 -5.14 -16.39 -16.59
N GLY A 277 -4.04 -16.73 -15.92
CA GLY A 277 -3.09 -17.76 -16.30
C GLY A 277 -3.61 -19.20 -16.12
N LYS A 278 -4.85 -19.42 -15.68
CA LYS A 278 -5.46 -20.75 -15.43
C LYS A 278 -4.83 -21.51 -14.24
N GLY A 279 -4.56 -20.81 -13.15
CA GLY A 279 -4.11 -21.39 -11.87
C GLY A 279 -2.61 -21.66 -11.79
N ILE A 280 -1.79 -20.89 -12.51
CA ILE A 280 -0.34 -21.11 -12.62
C ILE A 280 0.43 -20.97 -11.29
N PHE A 281 -0.15 -20.33 -10.28
CA PHE A 281 0.49 -20.12 -8.97
C PHE A 281 -0.24 -20.84 -7.82
N GLU A 282 -1.23 -21.69 -8.10
CA GLU A 282 -2.00 -22.35 -7.04
C GLU A 282 -1.17 -23.35 -6.24
N LYS A 283 -0.14 -23.96 -6.86
CA LYS A 283 0.73 -24.92 -6.17
C LYS A 283 1.69 -24.21 -5.22
N GLU A 284 2.28 -23.13 -5.71
CA GLU A 284 3.21 -22.24 -5.01
C GLU A 284 2.57 -21.68 -3.73
N LEU A 285 1.25 -21.46 -3.73
CA LEU A 285 0.50 -21.00 -2.57
C LEU A 285 0.53 -21.96 -1.38
N PHE A 286 0.64 -23.28 -1.60
CA PHE A 286 0.72 -24.24 -0.50
C PHE A 286 2.07 -24.18 0.20
N GLU A 287 3.12 -23.79 -0.53
CA GLU A 287 4.49 -23.75 -0.03
C GLU A 287 4.88 -22.36 0.50
N ILE A 288 4.16 -21.31 0.12
CA ILE A 288 4.59 -19.93 0.45
C ILE A 288 4.56 -19.64 1.94
N TYR A 289 3.54 -20.08 2.68
CA TYR A 289 3.43 -19.79 4.11
C TYR A 289 4.67 -20.25 4.91
N PRO A 290 5.06 -21.55 4.88
CA PRO A 290 6.25 -21.99 5.62
C PRO A 290 7.54 -21.33 5.10
N VAL A 291 7.64 -21.02 3.80
CA VAL A 291 8.79 -20.30 3.22
C VAL A 291 8.89 -18.88 3.78
N LEU A 292 7.77 -18.15 3.91
CA LEU A 292 7.79 -16.81 4.48
C LEU A 292 8.06 -16.84 5.99
N GLU A 293 7.57 -17.85 6.72
CA GLU A 293 7.97 -18.01 8.13
C GLU A 293 9.46 -18.30 8.28
N GLU A 294 10.03 -19.17 7.46
CA GLU A 294 11.48 -19.41 7.45
C GLU A 294 12.25 -18.14 7.07
N THR A 295 11.71 -17.31 6.18
CA THR A 295 12.31 -16.03 5.79
C THR A 295 12.40 -15.08 6.99
N LEU A 296 11.37 -15.02 7.84
CA LEU A 296 11.36 -14.16 9.04
C LEU A 296 12.39 -14.59 10.09
N LEU A 297 12.91 -15.82 10.03
CA LEU A 297 13.96 -16.32 10.92
C LEU A 297 15.37 -15.89 10.48
N ILE A 298 15.51 -15.33 9.27
CA ILE A 298 16.79 -14.86 8.75
C ILE A 298 17.12 -13.54 9.43
N ASP A 299 18.30 -13.47 10.08
CA ASP A 299 18.80 -12.24 10.69
C ASP A 299 19.71 -11.46 9.72
N PRO A 300 19.31 -10.27 9.24
CA PRO A 300 20.13 -9.43 8.38
C PRO A 300 20.99 -8.42 9.16
N ALA A 301 21.38 -8.71 10.41
CA ALA A 301 22.16 -7.83 11.27
C ALA A 301 23.45 -7.31 10.59
N ASP A 302 24.24 -8.19 9.98
CA ASP A 302 25.50 -7.81 9.31
C ASP A 302 25.25 -6.81 8.17
N ALA A 303 24.21 -7.06 7.36
CA ALA A 303 23.82 -6.15 6.29
C ALA A 303 23.37 -4.80 6.83
N SER A 304 22.62 -4.81 7.94
CA SER A 304 22.12 -3.60 8.60
C SER A 304 23.26 -2.78 9.23
N ALA A 305 24.28 -3.43 9.77
CA ALA A 305 25.48 -2.79 10.28
C ALA A 305 26.26 -2.06 9.18
N VAL A 306 26.44 -2.70 8.02
CA VAL A 306 27.06 -2.05 6.85
C VAL A 306 26.21 -0.88 6.36
N CYS A 307 24.89 -1.03 6.29
CA CYS A 307 23.99 0.03 5.86
C CYS A 307 23.98 1.24 6.81
N LYS A 308 24.12 1.03 8.13
CA LYS A 308 24.13 2.09 9.13
C LYS A 308 25.23 3.13 8.89
N ASP A 309 26.41 2.69 8.46
CA ASP A 309 27.58 3.54 8.25
C ASP A 309 27.68 4.10 6.82
N ALA A 310 26.69 3.82 5.97
CA ALA A 310 26.66 4.23 4.58
C ALA A 310 26.36 5.74 4.40
N GLU A 311 26.99 6.34 3.39
CA GLU A 311 26.62 7.70 2.94
C GLU A 311 25.45 7.67 1.95
N ASN A 312 25.48 6.71 1.02
CA ASN A 312 24.42 6.43 0.06
C ASN A 312 24.32 4.92 -0.14
N ILE A 313 23.17 4.41 -0.58
CA ILE A 313 22.97 2.97 -0.82
C ILE A 313 22.33 2.76 -2.19
N PHE A 314 22.87 1.85 -2.98
CA PHE A 314 22.19 1.37 -4.19
C PHE A 314 21.47 0.07 -3.92
N TYR A 315 20.22 -0.02 -4.36
CA TYR A 315 19.46 -1.27 -4.42
C TYR A 315 19.35 -1.70 -5.87
N VAL A 316 19.69 -2.94 -6.18
CA VAL A 316 19.77 -3.40 -7.58
C VAL A 316 19.16 -4.76 -7.80
N GLY A 317 18.48 -4.89 -8.93
CA GLY A 317 17.87 -6.12 -9.37
C GLY A 317 17.58 -6.08 -10.87
N ARG A 318 17.17 -7.23 -11.41
CA ARG A 318 16.73 -7.38 -12.80
C ARG A 318 15.37 -8.05 -12.87
N GLY A 319 14.65 -7.79 -13.96
CA GLY A 319 13.30 -8.31 -14.15
C GLY A 319 12.38 -7.90 -13.00
N VAL A 320 11.67 -8.87 -12.43
CA VAL A 320 10.75 -8.64 -11.31
C VAL A 320 11.44 -8.10 -10.05
N TYR A 321 12.77 -8.28 -9.92
CA TYR A 321 13.54 -7.79 -8.79
C TYR A 321 13.95 -6.32 -8.91
N TYR A 322 13.83 -5.69 -10.09
CA TYR A 322 14.04 -4.25 -10.20
C TYR A 322 12.99 -3.47 -9.39
N PRO A 323 11.68 -3.71 -9.54
CA PRO A 323 10.66 -3.13 -8.66
C PRO A 323 10.86 -3.43 -7.17
N ILE A 324 11.32 -4.64 -6.83
CA ILE A 324 11.67 -5.01 -5.45
C ILE A 324 12.82 -4.14 -4.92
N SER A 325 13.80 -3.84 -5.76
CA SER A 325 14.92 -2.96 -5.41
C SER A 325 14.47 -1.52 -5.20
N LEU A 326 13.52 -1.02 -6.02
CA LEU A 326 12.89 0.29 -5.81
C LEU A 326 12.16 0.33 -4.45
N GLU A 327 11.45 -0.73 -4.10
CA GLU A 327 10.75 -0.82 -2.80
C GLU A 327 11.73 -0.85 -1.62
N GLY A 328 12.79 -1.66 -1.69
CA GLY A 328 13.83 -1.69 -0.66
C GLY A 328 14.49 -0.33 -0.44
N ALA A 329 14.83 0.36 -1.54
CA ALA A 329 15.38 1.72 -1.48
C ALA A 329 14.38 2.72 -0.90
N LEU A 330 13.08 2.60 -1.22
CA LEU A 330 12.05 3.46 -0.66
C LEU A 330 11.93 3.25 0.86
N LYS A 331 11.85 2.01 1.34
CA LYS A 331 11.83 1.72 2.79
C LYS A 331 13.05 2.31 3.48
N MET A 332 14.25 2.05 2.95
CA MET A 332 15.48 2.59 3.51
C MET A 332 15.41 4.12 3.64
N LYS A 333 15.00 4.84 2.58
CA LYS A 333 14.82 6.30 2.65
C LYS A 333 13.80 6.76 3.68
N GLU A 334 12.64 6.09 3.74
CA GLU A 334 11.51 6.50 4.58
C GLU A 334 11.85 6.48 6.06
N ILE A 335 12.54 5.43 6.54
CA ILE A 335 12.71 5.20 7.98
C ILE A 335 14.13 5.44 8.52
N THR A 336 15.17 5.37 7.67
CA THR A 336 16.56 5.64 8.11
C THR A 336 17.03 7.04 7.78
N TYR A 337 16.44 7.66 6.75
CA TYR A 337 16.84 8.91 6.12
C TYR A 337 18.19 8.85 5.37
N ILE A 338 18.73 7.65 5.16
CA ILE A 338 19.87 7.43 4.28
C ILE A 338 19.40 7.55 2.84
N HIS A 339 20.19 8.23 2.01
CA HIS A 339 19.89 8.32 0.59
C HIS A 339 20.07 6.94 -0.06
N ALA A 340 18.94 6.28 -0.34
CA ALA A 340 18.92 5.03 -1.07
C ALA A 340 18.24 5.18 -2.44
N GLU A 341 18.87 4.60 -3.46
CA GLU A 341 18.38 4.63 -4.84
C GLU A 341 18.22 3.20 -5.38
N GLY A 342 17.03 2.89 -5.87
CA GLY A 342 16.78 1.63 -6.57
C GLY A 342 17.07 1.80 -8.05
N CYS A 343 17.90 0.92 -8.62
CA CYS A 343 18.31 0.98 -10.01
C CYS A 343 18.18 -0.39 -10.68
N ALA A 344 17.84 -0.41 -11.96
CA ALA A 344 17.97 -1.64 -12.74
C ALA A 344 19.46 -1.95 -12.86
N ALA A 345 19.90 -3.16 -12.49
CA ALA A 345 21.33 -3.45 -12.35
C ALA A 345 22.16 -3.19 -13.63
N GLY A 346 21.52 -3.32 -14.80
CA GLY A 346 22.16 -3.03 -16.09
C GLY A 346 22.44 -1.55 -16.36
N GLU A 347 21.73 -0.64 -15.70
CA GLU A 347 21.82 0.81 -15.92
C GLU A 347 22.94 1.47 -15.11
N LEU A 348 23.46 0.81 -14.07
CA LEU A 348 24.51 1.38 -13.23
C LEU A 348 25.77 1.78 -14.02
N LYS A 349 26.12 1.03 -15.08
CA LYS A 349 27.27 1.36 -15.94
C LYS A 349 27.08 2.59 -16.82
N HIS A 350 25.85 3.08 -16.94
CA HIS A 350 25.49 4.22 -17.79
C HIS A 350 25.57 5.56 -17.04
N GLY A 351 26.34 5.62 -15.94
CA GLY A 351 26.57 6.84 -15.16
C GLY A 351 26.71 6.59 -13.65
N PRO A 352 25.76 5.89 -13.01
CA PRO A 352 25.73 5.71 -11.55
C PRO A 352 26.97 5.04 -10.94
N PHE A 353 27.73 4.24 -11.70
CA PHE A 353 29.02 3.68 -11.26
C PHE A 353 30.01 4.73 -10.74
N SER A 354 29.90 5.99 -11.17
CA SER A 354 30.72 7.10 -10.65
C SER A 354 30.53 7.37 -9.16
N LEU A 355 29.43 6.89 -8.56
CA LEU A 355 29.09 7.08 -7.14
C LEU A 355 29.51 5.91 -6.25
N LEU A 356 30.03 4.82 -6.83
CA LEU A 356 30.46 3.65 -6.06
C LEU A 356 31.76 3.94 -5.31
N THR A 357 31.73 3.72 -4.01
CA THR A 357 32.87 3.89 -3.09
C THR A 357 32.75 2.85 -1.96
N PRO A 358 33.79 2.67 -1.12
CA PRO A 358 33.69 1.86 0.08
C PRO A 358 32.57 2.27 1.06
N LYS A 359 32.02 3.49 0.95
CA LYS A 359 30.90 3.99 1.75
C LYS A 359 29.55 3.97 1.02
N THR A 360 29.51 3.38 -0.16
CA THR A 360 28.31 3.25 -0.99
C THR A 360 27.96 1.77 -1.16
N PRO A 361 27.45 1.07 -0.12
CA PRO A 361 27.10 -0.32 -0.26
C PRO A 361 26.00 -0.53 -1.31
N VAL A 362 26.06 -1.69 -1.95
CA VAL A 362 25.07 -2.14 -2.91
C VAL A 362 24.33 -3.34 -2.35
N VAL A 363 23.02 -3.21 -2.20
CA VAL A 363 22.10 -4.30 -1.86
C VAL A 363 21.56 -4.90 -3.16
N ALA A 364 22.04 -6.08 -3.52
CA ALA A 364 21.73 -6.76 -4.76
C ALA A 364 20.77 -7.94 -4.55
N VAL A 365 19.65 -7.96 -5.26
CA VAL A 365 18.74 -9.11 -5.29
C VAL A 365 19.03 -9.95 -6.53
N CYS A 366 19.49 -11.19 -6.32
CA CYS A 366 20.00 -12.08 -7.36
C CYS A 366 19.59 -13.53 -7.08
N THR A 367 18.46 -13.97 -7.62
CA THR A 367 18.01 -15.38 -7.51
C THR A 367 18.31 -16.16 -8.80
N LYS A 368 18.17 -17.49 -8.78
CA LYS A 368 18.41 -18.37 -9.93
C LYS A 368 17.30 -18.26 -10.99
N ASP A 369 17.19 -17.12 -11.66
CA ASP A 369 16.26 -16.87 -12.77
C ASP A 369 16.98 -16.65 -14.12
N ASP A 370 16.21 -16.30 -15.16
CA ASP A 370 16.74 -16.04 -16.52
C ASP A 370 17.80 -14.91 -16.55
N ALA A 371 17.77 -14.00 -15.58
CA ALA A 371 18.70 -12.87 -15.48
C ALA A 371 19.92 -13.17 -14.58
N TYR A 372 19.99 -14.34 -13.94
CA TYR A 372 21.06 -14.70 -13.01
C TYR A 372 22.49 -14.50 -13.58
N PRO A 373 22.85 -15.01 -14.79
CA PRO A 373 24.22 -14.88 -15.29
C PRO A 373 24.65 -13.42 -15.48
N VAL A 374 23.74 -12.58 -15.96
CA VAL A 374 24.02 -11.15 -16.17
C VAL A 374 24.04 -10.39 -14.85
N MET A 375 23.23 -10.79 -13.87
CA MET A 375 23.23 -10.20 -12.53
C MET A 375 24.56 -10.48 -11.79
N ILE A 376 25.08 -11.72 -11.87
CA ILE A 376 26.40 -12.07 -11.34
C ILE A 376 27.50 -11.20 -11.95
N SER A 377 27.46 -10.98 -13.27
CA SER A 377 28.40 -10.07 -13.94
C SER A 377 28.30 -8.64 -13.40
N ASN A 378 27.08 -8.11 -13.22
CA ASN A 378 26.90 -6.76 -12.69
C ASN A 378 27.40 -6.65 -11.24
N ILE A 379 27.19 -7.66 -10.40
CA ILE A 379 27.70 -7.68 -9.03
C ILE A 379 29.23 -7.64 -9.00
N LYS A 380 29.90 -8.45 -9.84
CA LYS A 380 31.37 -8.42 -9.97
C LYS A 380 31.88 -7.04 -10.40
N GLU A 381 31.18 -6.37 -11.31
CA GLU A 381 31.53 -5.01 -11.75
C GLU A 381 31.42 -3.97 -10.62
N MET A 382 30.41 -4.09 -9.76
CA MET A 382 30.22 -3.20 -8.60
C MET A 382 31.32 -3.43 -7.57
N LYS A 383 31.62 -4.70 -7.26
CA LYS A 383 32.70 -5.08 -6.34
C LYS A 383 34.06 -4.61 -6.82
N ALA A 384 34.34 -4.73 -8.13
CA ALA A 384 35.58 -4.25 -8.72
C ALA A 384 35.79 -2.72 -8.57
N ARG A 385 34.75 -1.96 -8.23
CA ARG A 385 34.79 -0.52 -7.95
C ARG A 385 34.83 -0.19 -6.45
N GLY A 386 35.02 -1.19 -5.61
CA GLY A 386 35.22 -1.02 -4.16
C GLY A 386 33.95 -0.78 -3.36
N ALA A 387 32.76 -0.97 -3.95
CA ALA A 387 31.51 -0.93 -3.21
C ALA A 387 31.30 -2.24 -2.43
N PRO A 388 30.96 -2.19 -1.12
CA PRO A 388 30.54 -3.37 -0.38
C PRO A 388 29.26 -3.95 -0.99
N VAL A 389 29.23 -5.26 -1.23
CA VAL A 389 28.09 -5.94 -1.82
C VAL A 389 27.38 -6.80 -0.78
N ILE A 390 26.11 -6.47 -0.53
CA ILE A 390 25.16 -7.30 0.21
C ILE A 390 24.28 -8.01 -0.83
N ALA A 391 24.40 -9.32 -0.97
CA ALA A 391 23.62 -10.10 -1.92
C ALA A 391 22.52 -10.90 -1.23
N ILE A 392 21.28 -10.75 -1.70
CA ILE A 392 20.13 -11.57 -1.33
C ILE A 392 19.86 -12.52 -2.51
N GLY A 393 19.86 -13.83 -2.28
CA GLY A 393 19.71 -14.79 -3.36
C GLY A 393 19.30 -16.18 -2.92
N SER A 394 19.12 -17.08 -3.88
CA SER A 394 18.61 -18.43 -3.64
C SER A 394 19.49 -19.24 -2.68
N GLY A 395 18.87 -19.95 -1.73
CA GLY A 395 19.59 -20.72 -0.72
C GLY A 395 20.50 -21.82 -1.30
N GLY A 396 21.79 -21.75 -0.96
CA GLY A 396 22.83 -22.67 -1.45
C GLY A 396 23.54 -22.22 -2.72
N ASP A 397 23.37 -20.96 -3.12
CA ASP A 397 24.11 -20.38 -4.23
C ASP A 397 25.59 -20.12 -3.89
N ALA A 398 26.46 -21.05 -4.29
CA ALA A 398 27.89 -20.98 -4.01
C ALA A 398 28.57 -19.81 -4.74
N ASP A 399 28.21 -19.55 -6.01
CA ASP A 399 28.85 -18.50 -6.80
C ASP A 399 28.52 -17.12 -6.21
N LEU A 400 27.26 -16.91 -5.83
CA LEU A 400 26.83 -15.64 -5.25
C LEU A 400 27.47 -15.41 -3.87
N LYS A 401 27.59 -16.48 -3.06
CA LYS A 401 28.27 -16.43 -1.77
C LYS A 401 29.75 -16.10 -1.89
N GLU A 402 30.43 -16.59 -2.94
CA GLU A 402 31.86 -16.30 -3.16
C GLU A 402 32.11 -14.83 -3.53
N ILE A 403 31.20 -14.23 -4.31
CA ILE A 403 31.40 -12.87 -4.81
C ILE A 403 30.89 -11.78 -3.87
N ALA A 404 29.87 -12.05 -3.05
CA ALA A 404 29.31 -11.06 -2.13
C ALA A 404 30.19 -10.87 -0.89
N ASP A 405 30.13 -9.68 -0.28
CA ASP A 405 30.77 -9.45 1.03
C ASP A 405 29.87 -9.94 2.16
N ILE A 406 28.56 -9.80 1.97
CA ILE A 406 27.52 -10.40 2.82
C ILE A 406 26.54 -11.13 1.92
N PHE A 407 26.29 -12.41 2.19
CA PHE A 407 25.30 -13.21 1.47
C PHE A 407 24.14 -13.59 2.40
N ILE A 408 22.93 -13.21 2.01
CA ILE A 408 21.68 -13.55 2.69
C ILE A 408 20.96 -14.63 1.87
N PRO A 409 21.00 -15.90 2.30
CA PRO A 409 20.36 -17.00 1.59
C PRO A 409 18.86 -17.02 1.87
N LEU A 410 18.05 -16.86 0.82
CA LEU A 410 16.61 -17.07 0.89
C LEU A 410 16.28 -18.56 1.04
N PRO A 411 15.16 -18.91 1.69
CA PRO A 411 14.71 -20.29 1.76
C PRO A 411 14.52 -20.88 0.37
N ARG A 412 14.92 -22.14 0.18
CA ARG A 412 14.79 -22.83 -1.10
C ARG A 412 13.31 -22.95 -1.46
N SER A 413 12.92 -22.30 -2.54
CA SER A 413 11.53 -22.23 -2.97
C SER A 413 11.45 -21.93 -4.46
N LYS A 414 10.23 -21.86 -5.00
CA LYS A 414 10.00 -21.41 -6.36
C LYS A 414 10.10 -19.89 -6.47
N ASN A 415 10.41 -19.40 -7.67
CA ASN A 415 10.74 -17.99 -7.93
C ASN A 415 9.75 -16.99 -7.33
N ILE A 416 8.44 -17.26 -7.30
CA ILE A 416 7.48 -16.29 -6.74
C ILE A 416 7.58 -16.17 -5.21
N CYS A 417 7.89 -17.25 -4.51
CA CYS A 417 8.14 -17.22 -3.07
C CYS A 417 9.41 -16.41 -2.79
N GLU A 418 10.46 -16.60 -3.59
CA GLU A 418 11.70 -15.82 -3.47
C GLU A 418 11.49 -14.31 -3.71
N VAL A 419 10.58 -13.91 -4.61
CA VAL A 419 10.23 -12.49 -4.81
C VAL A 419 9.65 -11.87 -3.54
N ILE A 420 8.74 -12.58 -2.87
CA ILE A 420 8.13 -12.10 -1.63
C ILE A 420 9.15 -12.15 -0.48
N SER A 421 9.91 -13.24 -0.36
CA SER A 421 10.96 -13.37 0.65
C SER A 421 12.02 -12.28 0.54
N ALA A 422 12.49 -11.96 -0.68
CA ALA A 422 13.44 -10.88 -0.89
C ALA A 422 12.88 -9.53 -0.41
N THR A 423 11.59 -9.28 -0.63
CA THR A 423 10.92 -8.06 -0.12
C THR A 423 10.98 -7.98 1.40
N ILE A 424 10.65 -9.08 2.08
CA ILE A 424 10.68 -9.17 3.56
C ILE A 424 12.08 -8.86 4.08
N ILE A 425 13.11 -9.48 3.49
CA ILE A 425 14.50 -9.24 3.90
C ILE A 425 14.90 -7.77 3.71
N LEU A 426 14.50 -7.13 2.61
CA LEU A 426 14.78 -5.71 2.38
C LEU A 426 14.10 -4.81 3.41
N GLN A 427 12.87 -5.14 3.82
CA GLN A 427 12.16 -4.43 4.89
C GLN A 427 12.85 -4.63 6.24
N MET A 428 13.31 -5.85 6.56
CA MET A 428 14.06 -6.15 7.78
C MET A 428 15.40 -5.41 7.82
N ILE A 429 16.13 -5.33 6.69
CA ILE A 429 17.36 -4.52 6.59
C ILE A 429 17.07 -3.05 6.90
N ALA A 430 16.03 -2.48 6.30
CA ALA A 430 15.66 -1.09 6.54
C ALA A 430 15.25 -0.84 8.00
N TYR A 431 14.41 -1.74 8.55
CA TYR A 431 13.96 -1.70 9.94
C TYR A 431 15.13 -1.76 10.93
N ASN A 432 15.97 -2.79 10.82
CA ASN A 432 17.13 -2.96 11.69
C ASN A 432 18.11 -1.79 11.58
N THR A 433 18.33 -1.27 10.37
CA THR A 433 19.18 -0.08 10.16
C THR A 433 18.58 1.15 10.85
N ALA A 434 17.26 1.36 10.78
CA ALA A 434 16.58 2.48 11.45
C ALA A 434 16.70 2.40 12.98
N VAL A 435 16.51 1.19 13.53
CA VAL A 435 16.68 0.91 14.96
C VAL A 435 18.12 1.18 15.40
N LEU A 436 19.11 0.71 14.65
CA LEU A 436 20.54 0.94 14.93
C LEU A 436 20.93 2.43 14.88
N LEU A 437 20.17 3.26 14.17
CA LEU A 437 20.32 4.70 14.08
C LEU A 437 19.47 5.46 15.13
N GLY A 438 18.67 4.77 15.93
CA GLY A 438 17.76 5.35 16.92
C GLY A 438 16.65 6.19 16.28
N ARG A 439 16.11 5.77 15.13
CA ARG A 439 15.01 6.46 14.43
C ARG A 439 13.65 5.98 14.91
N ASP A 440 12.64 6.86 14.86
CA ASP A 440 11.24 6.47 15.03
C ASP A 440 10.77 5.77 13.74
N VAL A 441 10.67 4.45 13.82
CA VAL A 441 10.34 3.59 12.68
C VAL A 441 8.85 3.62 12.35
N ASP A 442 8.00 3.82 13.35
CA ASP A 442 6.54 3.86 13.17
C ASP A 442 6.08 5.23 12.63
N LYS A 443 6.76 6.32 13.02
CA LYS A 443 6.42 7.71 12.68
C LYS A 443 7.64 8.49 12.14
N PRO A 444 8.15 8.14 10.95
CA PRO A 444 9.23 8.87 10.32
C PRO A 444 8.87 10.33 10.07
N ARG A 445 9.86 11.22 10.24
CA ARG A 445 9.69 12.67 10.04
C ARG A 445 9.15 13.01 8.65
N ASN A 446 8.34 14.05 8.58
CA ASN A 446 7.78 14.63 7.34
C ASN A 446 6.84 13.70 6.53
N LEU A 447 6.53 12.50 7.03
CA LEU A 447 5.65 11.55 6.36
C LEU A 447 4.35 11.38 7.15
N ALA A 448 3.28 11.10 6.42
CA ALA A 448 1.98 10.72 6.96
C ALA A 448 1.55 9.40 6.31
N LYS A 449 0.74 8.60 7.02
CA LYS A 449 0.31 7.27 6.56
C LYS A 449 -0.44 7.31 5.21
N SER A 450 -1.23 8.36 4.97
CA SER A 450 -1.93 8.57 3.71
C SER A 450 -1.82 10.03 3.31
N VAL A 451 -1.53 10.29 2.03
CA VAL A 451 -1.58 11.62 1.42
C VAL A 451 -2.99 11.85 0.89
N THR A 452 -3.82 12.54 1.67
CA THR A 452 -5.26 12.76 1.39
C THR A 452 -5.56 14.12 0.78
N VAL A 453 -4.53 14.95 0.54
CA VAL A 453 -4.63 16.29 -0.02
C VAL A 453 -3.75 16.38 -1.27
N ILE A 454 -4.18 17.19 -2.25
CA ILE A 454 -3.43 17.54 -3.45
C ILE A 454 -2.66 18.84 -3.18
#